data_AF-A0A924JIT1-F1
#
_entry.id   AF-A0A924JIT1-F1
#
_cell.length_a   1.000
_cell.length_b   1.000
_cell.length_c   1.000
_cell.angle_alpha   90.00
_cell.angle_beta   90.00
_cell.angle_gamma   90.00
#
_symmetry.space_group_name_H-M   'P 1'
#
loop_
_entity.id
_entity.type
_entity.pdbx_description
1 polymer ?
#
loop_
_entity_poly.entity_id
_entity_poly.type
_entity_poly.pdbx_seq_one_letter_code
_entity_poly.pdbx_strand_id
1 'polypeptide(L)'
;MSRRELSERSGVADSTIRRFENTGEIGTSALIMVLGALGLTDQVEALFQKPPPKTTEDVLRKPRKYGKRSDAGKRRTDKPTGEKIER
;
A
#
# COMPACT_ATOMS: atom_id res chain seq x y z
N MET A 1 -6.57 -18.03 -18.10
CA MET A 1 -5.76 -18.25 -16.89
C MET A 1 -6.67 -18.77 -15.80
N SER A 2 -6.30 -19.85 -15.11
CA SER A 2 -7.07 -20.34 -13.95
C SER A 2 -6.68 -19.61 -12.66
N ARG A 3 -7.50 -19.63 -11.59
CA ARG A 3 -7.12 -19.05 -10.28
C ARG A 3 -5.85 -19.67 -9.71
N ARG A 4 -5.70 -20.99 -9.83
CA ARG A 4 -4.49 -21.70 -9.40
C ARG A 4 -3.26 -21.20 -10.14
N GLU A 5 -3.36 -21.07 -11.45
CA GLU A 5 -2.30 -20.52 -12.28
C GLU A 5 -1.98 -19.06 -11.90
N LEU A 6 -2.99 -18.26 -11.59
CA LEU A 6 -2.80 -16.87 -11.13
C LEU A 6 -2.14 -16.83 -9.75
N SER A 7 -2.51 -17.73 -8.84
CA SER A 7 -1.86 -17.87 -7.54
C SER A 7 -0.38 -18.21 -7.69
N GLU A 8 -0.06 -19.19 -8.53
CA GLU A 8 1.32 -19.61 -8.82
C GLU A 8 2.14 -18.47 -9.44
N ARG A 9 1.59 -17.73 -10.42
CA ARG A 9 2.31 -16.62 -11.08
C ARG A 9 2.44 -15.36 -10.21
N SER A 10 1.42 -15.02 -9.43
CA SER A 10 1.41 -13.80 -8.61
C SER A 10 2.03 -13.99 -7.23
N GLY A 11 2.19 -15.22 -6.75
CA GLY A 11 2.58 -15.52 -5.37
C GLY A 11 1.50 -15.21 -4.34
N VAL A 12 0.29 -14.83 -4.76
CA VAL A 12 -0.86 -14.58 -3.87
C VAL A 12 -1.63 -15.87 -3.68
N ALA A 13 -2.02 -16.18 -2.44
CA ALA A 13 -2.76 -17.40 -2.14
C ALA A 13 -4.12 -17.45 -2.88
N ASP A 14 -4.50 -18.64 -3.38
CA ASP A 14 -5.77 -18.88 -4.07
C ASP A 14 -6.98 -18.42 -3.23
N SER A 15 -6.93 -18.62 -1.90
CA SER A 15 -7.98 -18.16 -0.98
C SER A 15 -8.14 -16.64 -0.95
N THR A 16 -7.04 -15.89 -1.08
CA THR A 16 -7.04 -14.43 -1.17
C THR A 16 -7.61 -13.97 -2.52
N ILE A 17 -7.21 -14.61 -3.62
CA ILE A 17 -7.75 -14.34 -4.96
C ILE A 17 -9.26 -14.61 -4.98
N ARG A 18 -9.70 -15.76 -4.45
CA ARG A 18 -11.11 -16.12 -4.33
C ARG A 18 -11.91 -15.10 -3.51
N ARG A 19 -11.37 -14.65 -2.38
CA ARG A 19 -12.01 -13.61 -1.56
C ARG A 19 -12.14 -12.30 -2.35
N PHE A 20 -11.08 -11.90 -3.04
CA PHE A 20 -11.08 -10.69 -3.87
C PHE A 20 -12.13 -10.76 -4.97
N GLU A 21 -12.22 -11.86 -5.72
CA GLU A 21 -13.26 -12.04 -6.76
C GLU A 21 -14.68 -11.98 -6.20
N ASN A 22 -14.90 -12.54 -4.99
CA ASN A 22 -16.23 -12.59 -4.38
C ASN A 22 -16.65 -11.29 -3.69
N THR A 23 -15.69 -10.52 -3.16
CA THR A 23 -15.97 -9.36 -2.28
C THR A 23 -15.50 -8.02 -2.86
N GLY A 24 -14.61 -8.03 -3.86
CA GLY A 24 -13.90 -6.86 -4.35
C GLY A 24 -12.77 -6.38 -3.42
N GLU A 25 -12.55 -7.03 -2.27
CA GLU A 25 -11.60 -6.57 -1.26
C GLU A 25 -10.30 -7.37 -1.25
N ILE A 26 -9.17 -6.65 -1.32
CA ILE A 26 -7.82 -7.19 -1.25
C ILE A 26 -6.86 -6.13 -0.68
N GLY A 27 -5.75 -6.56 -0.06
CA GLY A 27 -4.70 -5.63 0.34
C GLY A 27 -3.94 -5.08 -0.87
N THR A 28 -3.48 -3.82 -0.81
CA THR A 28 -2.80 -3.15 -1.93
C THR A 28 -1.60 -3.94 -2.46
N SER A 29 -0.75 -4.51 -1.59
CA SER A 29 0.39 -5.32 -2.03
C SER A 29 -0.04 -6.52 -2.88
N ALA A 30 -1.10 -7.22 -2.46
CA ALA A 30 -1.61 -8.38 -3.18
C ALA A 30 -2.30 -7.98 -4.49
N LEU A 31 -2.97 -6.83 -4.52
CA LEU A 31 -3.50 -6.26 -5.76
C LEU A 31 -2.39 -5.98 -6.78
N ILE A 32 -1.30 -5.33 -6.35
CA ILE A 32 -0.17 -5.02 -7.24
C ILE A 32 0.47 -6.30 -7.78
N MET A 33 0.65 -7.34 -6.95
CA MET A 33 1.19 -8.62 -7.40
C MET A 33 0.28 -9.32 -8.42
N VAL A 34 -1.04 -9.31 -8.20
CA VAL A 34 -2.02 -9.85 -9.14
C VAL A 34 -2.00 -9.09 -10.46
N LEU A 35 -2.01 -7.75 -10.43
CA LEU A 35 -1.95 -6.92 -11.64
C LEU A 35 -0.63 -7.10 -12.40
N GLY A 36 0.49 -7.26 -11.68
CA GLY A 36 1.78 -7.62 -12.27
C GLY A 36 1.74 -8.95 -13.01
N ALA A 37 1.17 -9.99 -12.40
CA ALA A 37 1.02 -11.30 -13.04
C ALA A 37 0.10 -11.27 -14.27
N LEU A 38 -0.80 -10.27 -14.36
CA LEU A 38 -1.69 -10.05 -15.50
C LEU A 38 -1.12 -9.07 -16.55
N GLY A 39 0.03 -8.44 -16.29
CA GLY A 39 0.60 -7.41 -17.18
C GLY A 39 -0.19 -6.10 -17.20
N LEU A 40 -0.89 -5.77 -16.11
CA LEU A 40 -1.79 -4.61 -16.00
C LEU A 40 -1.27 -3.51 -15.07
N THR A 41 0.02 -3.51 -14.73
CA THR A 41 0.62 -2.52 -13.83
C THR A 41 0.49 -1.09 -14.35
N ASP A 42 0.51 -0.89 -15.67
CA ASP A 42 0.41 0.43 -16.29
C ASP A 42 -0.95 1.11 -16.01
N GLN A 43 -2.01 0.30 -15.81
CA GLN A 43 -3.33 0.84 -15.45
C GLN A 43 -3.36 1.41 -14.03
N VAL A 44 -2.47 0.94 -13.15
CA VAL A 44 -2.34 1.46 -11.79
C VAL A 44 -1.72 2.84 -11.80
N GLU A 45 -0.74 3.08 -12.66
CA GLU A 45 -0.12 4.41 -12.80
C GLU A 45 -1.13 5.48 -13.20
N ALA A 46 -2.10 5.12 -14.04
CA ALA A 46 -3.19 6.01 -14.44
C ALA A 46 -4.06 6.47 -13.25
N LEU A 47 -4.22 5.64 -12.22
CA LEU A 47 -5.00 5.99 -11.02
C LEU A 47 -4.34 7.07 -10.17
N PHE A 48 -3.01 7.18 -10.24
CA PHE A 48 -2.22 8.11 -9.43
C PHE A 48 -1.81 9.36 -10.20
N GLN A 49 -2.34 9.57 -11.40
CA GLN A 49 -2.04 10.79 -12.16
C GLN A 49 -2.56 12.02 -11.42
N LYS A 50 -1.68 13.02 -11.29
CA LYS A 50 -2.06 14.30 -10.72
C LYS A 50 -3.11 14.93 -11.65
N PRO A 51 -4.28 15.33 -11.15
CA PRO A 51 -5.24 16.04 -11.98
C PRO A 51 -4.59 17.30 -12.56
N PRO A 52 -4.93 17.69 -13.80
CA PRO A 52 -4.42 18.91 -14.38
C PRO A 52 -4.76 20.12 -13.49
N PRO A 53 -3.88 21.13 -13.40
CA PRO A 53 -4.16 22.34 -12.64
C PRO A 53 -5.43 23.00 -13.17
N LYS A 54 -6.31 23.43 -12.28
CA LYS A 54 -7.59 24.06 -12.65
C LYS A 54 -7.48 25.58 -12.69
N THR A 55 -6.51 26.16 -11.98
CA THR A 55 -6.31 27.61 -11.93
C THR A 55 -4.84 27.99 -12.08
N THR A 56 -4.57 29.27 -12.34
CA THR A 56 -3.22 29.83 -12.40
C THR A 56 -2.49 29.67 -11.06
N GLU A 57 -3.20 29.76 -9.93
CA GLU A 57 -2.67 29.55 -8.59
C GLU A 57 -2.20 28.10 -8.37
N ASP A 58 -2.87 27.11 -8.97
CA ASP A 58 -2.45 25.70 -8.90
C ASP A 58 -1.09 25.48 -9.57
N VAL A 59 -0.79 26.24 -10.62
CA VAL A 59 0.49 26.23 -11.32
C VAL A 59 1.59 26.90 -10.49
N LEU A 60 1.24 27.99 -9.79
CA LEU A 60 2.17 28.75 -8.95
C LEU A 60 2.51 28.05 -7.62
N ARG A 61 1.69 27.07 -7.19
CA ARG A 61 1.95 26.30 -5.97
C ARG A 61 3.16 25.36 -6.12
N LYS A 62 4.27 25.73 -5.46
CA LYS A 62 5.46 24.88 -5.32
C LYS A 62 5.07 23.55 -4.62
N PRO A 63 5.47 22.37 -5.13
CA PRO A 63 5.11 21.11 -4.52
C PRO A 63 5.61 21.07 -3.08
N ARG A 64 4.71 20.73 -2.15
CA ARG A 64 5.06 20.53 -0.75
C ARG A 64 6.05 19.37 -0.70
N LYS A 65 7.29 19.62 -0.26
CA LYS A 65 8.25 18.56 0.04
C LYS A 65 7.61 17.71 1.13
N TYR A 66 7.18 16.50 0.80
CA TYR A 66 6.67 15.54 1.77
C TYR A 66 7.76 15.38 2.83
N GLY A 67 7.47 15.80 4.07
CA GLY A 67 8.46 15.76 5.14
C GLY A 67 8.90 14.33 5.35
N LYS A 68 10.22 14.06 5.25
CA LYS A 68 10.79 12.84 5.82
C LYS A 68 10.32 12.82 7.27
N ARG A 69 9.52 11.82 7.66
CA ARG A 69 9.22 11.58 9.08
C ARG A 69 10.56 11.48 9.78
N SER A 70 10.91 12.48 10.59
CA SER A 70 12.09 12.40 11.43
C SER A 70 11.82 11.32 12.48
N ASP A 71 12.78 10.42 12.68
CA ASP A 71 12.74 9.34 13.68
C ASP A 71 12.56 9.83 15.14
N ALA A 72 12.39 11.14 15.36
CA ALA A 72 12.14 11.77 16.64
C ALA A 72 10.89 11.22 17.37
N GLY A 73 9.95 10.60 16.65
CA GLY A 73 8.76 9.96 17.23
C GLY A 73 9.00 8.56 17.83
N LYS A 74 10.13 7.91 17.54
CA LYS A 74 10.33 6.49 17.85
C LYS A 74 10.84 6.22 19.28
N ARG A 75 11.25 7.25 20.04
CA ARG A 75 11.87 7.10 21.37
C ARG A 75 10.89 7.06 22.56
N ARG A 76 9.56 7.06 22.34
CA ARG A 76 8.57 7.19 23.43
C ARG A 76 7.94 5.88 23.93
N THR A 77 8.25 4.72 23.37
CA THR A 77 7.58 3.45 23.77
C THR A 77 8.43 2.43 24.50
N ASP A 78 9.71 2.68 24.77
CA ASP A 78 10.52 1.76 25.58
C ASP A 78 10.46 2.15 27.05
N LYS A 79 9.31 1.94 27.70
CA LYS A 79 9.24 1.89 29.17
C LYS A 79 9.29 0.42 29.58
N PRO A 80 10.34 -0.06 30.29
CA PRO A 80 10.39 -1.45 30.73
C PRO A 80 9.29 -1.67 31.78
N THR A 81 8.40 -2.61 31.46
CA THR A 81 7.39 -3.14 32.37
C THR A 81 8.06 -4.10 33.36
N GLY A 82 7.99 -3.77 34.65
CA GLY A 82 8.02 -4.76 35.73
C GLY A 82 9.37 -4.92 36.45
N GLU A 83 9.52 -4.23 37.57
CA GLU A 83 10.34 -4.73 38.68
C GLU A 83 9.37 -5.11 39.82
N LYS A 84 9.21 -6.41 40.05
CA LYS A 84 8.49 -6.95 41.21
C LYS A 84 9.31 -6.62 42.45
N ILE A 85 8.71 -5.89 43.38
CA ILE A 85 9.26 -5.74 44.73
C ILE A 85 8.74 -6.94 45.53
N GLU A 86 9.59 -7.95 45.76
CA GLU A 86 9.37 -8.94 46.80
C GLU A 86 9.51 -8.29 48.18
N ARG A 87 8.65 -8.71 49.11
CA ARG A 87 8.77 -8.47 50.55
C ARG A 87 9.09 -9.79 51.24
#